data_AF-A0A969E1C3-F1
#
_entry.id   AF-A0A969E1C3-F1
#
_cell.length_a   1.000
_cell.length_b   1.000
_cell.length_c   1.000
_cell.angle_alpha   90.00
_cell.angle_beta   90.00
_cell.angle_gamma   90.00
#
_symmetry.space_group_name_H-M   'P 1'
#
loop_
_entity.id
_entity.type
_entity.pdbx_description
1 polymer ?
#
loop_
_entity_poly.entity_id
_entity_poly.type
_entity_poly.pdbx_seq_one_letter_code
_entity_poly.pdbx_strand_id
1 'polypeptide(L)'
;MKMRELGVNVVRKALHQIKGFEFVKLQGKFQKLESLTEFITSDNYLSNIEIHITGGAAQLENITQEDKLRIAKQVLKDLHIIDSTEERQFKGTKIFKALPLRSVIKEKVVNFAISNEENGKAMSSPISTYHDKDILIANWYAFTDCYGTSEEKALVKFMKAKYEELKKDYDEFYLVRNERHFAIYEFEQGRRFEPDFVLFLKKKNEDEVKHYQIFIEPKGEHLMKEDKWKENFLIHLHGQSTVEMTALNKSKNVDAIIEKFWKDDNFTVWGLPFYNEKDTKKAEFNDSFADILA
;
A
#
# COMPACT_ATOMS: atom_id res chain seq x y z
N MET A 1 -13.22 2.75 35.93
CA MET A 1 -12.78 1.57 36.71
C MET A 1 -11.37 1.19 36.31
N LYS A 2 -10.60 0.49 37.13
CA LYS A 2 -9.27 -0.02 36.74
C LYS A 2 -9.33 -1.46 36.26
N MET A 3 -8.37 -1.86 35.42
CA MET A 3 -8.28 -3.23 34.88
C MET A 3 -8.27 -4.30 35.98
N ARG A 4 -7.61 -4.04 37.12
CA ARG A 4 -7.62 -4.94 38.28
C ARG A 4 -9.02 -5.26 38.82
N GLU A 5 -9.98 -4.34 38.67
CA GLU A 5 -11.36 -4.50 39.15
C GLU A 5 -12.19 -5.47 38.28
N LEU A 6 -11.69 -5.83 37.09
CA LEU A 6 -12.28 -6.87 36.25
C LEU A 6 -12.01 -8.29 36.80
N GLY A 7 -10.98 -8.44 37.63
CA GLY A 7 -10.58 -9.70 38.25
C GLY A 7 -9.52 -10.46 37.46
N VAL A 8 -8.52 -10.97 38.17
CA VAL A 8 -7.32 -11.64 37.60
C VAL A 8 -7.67 -12.78 36.65
N ASN A 9 -8.66 -13.61 37.01
CA ASN A 9 -9.06 -14.76 36.20
C ASN A 9 -9.73 -14.33 34.88
N VAL A 10 -10.47 -13.22 34.88
CA VAL A 10 -11.10 -12.67 33.68
C VAL A 10 -10.04 -12.13 32.74
N VAL A 11 -9.09 -11.34 33.25
CA VAL A 11 -7.98 -10.80 32.44
C VAL A 11 -7.11 -11.93 31.89
N ARG A 12 -6.76 -12.94 32.71
CA ARG A 12 -6.01 -14.11 32.25
C ARG A 12 -6.74 -14.87 31.14
N LYS A 13 -8.05 -15.08 31.28
CA LYS A 13 -8.88 -15.71 30.24
C LYS A 13 -8.89 -14.87 28.96
N ALA A 14 -8.97 -13.54 29.07
CA ALA A 14 -8.93 -12.64 27.91
C ALA A 14 -7.58 -12.73 27.16
N LEU A 15 -6.46 -12.70 27.88
CA LEU A 15 -5.11 -12.85 27.32
C LEU A 15 -4.96 -14.15 26.54
N HIS A 16 -5.44 -15.28 27.08
CA HIS A 16 -5.38 -16.57 26.39
C HIS A 16 -6.23 -16.63 25.09
N GLN A 17 -7.20 -15.74 24.93
CA GLN A 17 -8.10 -15.72 23.77
C GLN A 17 -7.65 -14.76 22.66
N ILE A 18 -6.58 -14.00 22.88
CA ILE A 18 -6.05 -13.03 21.92
C ILE A 18 -4.59 -13.42 21.59
N LYS A 19 -4.35 -13.78 20.32
CA LYS A 19 -2.98 -14.04 19.82
C LYS A 19 -2.14 -12.77 19.97
N GLY A 20 -0.89 -12.90 20.41
CA GLY A 20 0.02 -11.77 20.66
C GLY A 20 0.35 -11.54 22.14
N PHE A 21 -0.48 -12.07 23.05
CA PHE A 21 -0.27 -11.99 24.49
C PHE A 21 0.29 -13.29 25.11
N GLU A 22 0.88 -14.16 24.30
CA GLU A 22 1.60 -15.33 24.81
C GLU A 22 2.81 -14.87 25.64
N PHE A 23 3.06 -15.52 26.78
CA PHE A 23 4.11 -15.07 27.72
C PHE A 23 5.49 -14.93 27.06
N VAL A 24 5.87 -15.85 26.16
CA VAL A 24 7.13 -15.78 25.41
C VAL A 24 7.25 -14.48 24.61
N LYS A 25 6.16 -14.01 23.98
CA LYS A 25 6.15 -12.75 23.24
C LYS A 25 6.21 -11.55 24.18
N LEU A 26 5.45 -11.59 25.28
CA LEU A 26 5.46 -10.54 26.30
C LEU A 26 6.85 -10.40 26.95
N GLN A 27 7.53 -11.50 27.24
CA GLN A 27 8.90 -11.49 27.77
C GLN A 27 9.91 -10.90 26.77
N GLY A 28 9.71 -11.18 25.47
CA GLY A 28 10.51 -10.55 24.41
C GLY A 28 10.37 -9.02 24.37
N LYS A 29 9.17 -8.49 24.67
CA LYS A 29 8.91 -7.04 24.73
C LYS A 29 9.35 -6.42 26.05
N PHE A 30 8.96 -7.04 27.16
CA PHE A 30 9.22 -6.57 28.52
C PHE A 30 10.30 -7.45 29.15
N GLN A 31 11.57 -7.13 28.89
CA GLN A 31 12.73 -7.95 29.28
C GLN A 31 12.84 -8.23 30.79
N LYS A 32 12.17 -7.43 31.64
CA LYS A 32 12.12 -7.59 33.10
C LYS A 32 10.86 -8.30 33.61
N LEU A 33 9.98 -8.74 32.73
CA LEU A 33 8.74 -9.41 33.11
C LEU A 33 9.02 -10.86 33.54
N GLU A 34 8.69 -11.18 34.78
CA GLU A 34 8.96 -12.48 35.40
C GLU A 34 7.83 -13.48 35.17
N SER A 35 6.58 -13.02 35.07
CA SER A 35 5.43 -13.92 34.86
C SER A 35 4.20 -13.25 34.25
N LEU A 36 3.29 -14.07 33.70
CA LEU A 36 1.97 -13.59 33.26
C LEU A 36 1.12 -13.07 34.43
N THR A 37 1.33 -13.60 35.64
CA THR A 37 0.64 -13.11 36.84
C THR A 37 1.09 -11.69 37.16
N GLU A 38 2.40 -11.43 37.13
CA GLU A 38 2.96 -10.09 37.31
C GLU A 38 2.41 -9.11 36.27
N PHE A 39 2.35 -9.52 35.00
CA PHE A 39 1.79 -8.69 33.92
C PHE A 39 0.34 -8.25 34.20
N ILE A 40 -0.45 -9.11 34.86
CA ILE A 40 -1.86 -8.83 35.19
C ILE A 40 -1.99 -8.00 36.47
N THR A 41 -1.20 -8.29 37.50
CA THR A 41 -1.43 -7.76 38.86
C THR A 41 -0.53 -6.58 39.23
N SER A 42 0.57 -6.36 38.52
CA SER A 42 1.50 -5.27 38.80
C SER A 42 0.98 -3.94 38.23
N ASP A 43 1.11 -2.88 39.01
CA ASP A 43 0.74 -1.52 38.60
C ASP A 43 1.65 -0.97 37.50
N ASN A 44 2.82 -1.59 37.27
CA ASN A 44 3.71 -1.27 36.16
C ASN A 44 3.20 -1.79 34.80
N TYR A 45 2.17 -2.65 34.79
CA TYR A 45 1.62 -3.27 33.60
C TYR A 45 0.09 -3.08 33.56
N LEU A 46 -0.69 -4.16 33.44
CA LEU A 46 -2.13 -4.06 33.18
C LEU A 46 -2.94 -3.53 34.36
N SER A 47 -2.54 -3.78 35.61
CA SER A 47 -3.36 -3.53 36.82
C SER A 47 -3.90 -2.10 36.91
N ASN A 48 -3.06 -1.11 36.55
CA ASN A 48 -3.34 0.30 36.74
C ASN A 48 -3.98 0.99 35.53
N ILE A 49 -4.26 0.25 34.45
CA ILE A 49 -4.93 0.80 33.26
C ILE A 49 -6.34 1.26 33.63
N GLU A 50 -6.63 2.53 33.35
CA GLU A 50 -7.93 3.14 33.57
C GLU A 50 -8.86 2.86 32.39
N ILE A 51 -10.08 2.42 32.72
CA ILE A 51 -11.10 2.01 31.77
C ILE A 51 -12.32 2.91 32.00
N HIS A 52 -12.67 3.66 30.96
CA HIS A 52 -13.90 4.44 30.89
C HIS A 52 -14.96 3.63 30.19
N ILE A 53 -16.08 3.39 30.87
CA ILE A 53 -17.21 2.61 30.36
C ILE A 53 -18.43 3.52 30.35
N THR A 54 -19.13 3.54 29.22
CA THR A 54 -20.40 4.25 29.05
C THR A 54 -21.51 3.23 28.83
N GLY A 55 -22.63 3.38 29.53
CA GLY A 55 -23.77 2.45 29.43
C GLY A 55 -24.97 2.93 30.26
N GLY A 56 -26.06 2.16 30.23
CA GLY A 56 -27.23 2.45 31.06
C GLY A 56 -26.93 2.28 32.55
N ALA A 57 -27.55 3.10 33.41
CA ALA A 57 -27.27 3.11 34.85
C ALA A 57 -27.35 1.71 35.50
N ALA A 58 -28.40 0.94 35.20
CA ALA A 58 -28.58 -0.42 35.71
C ALA A 58 -27.47 -1.41 35.28
N GLN A 59 -26.87 -1.22 34.11
CA GLN A 59 -25.76 -2.05 33.63
C GLN A 59 -24.43 -1.67 34.28
N LEU A 60 -24.25 -0.38 34.59
CA LEU A 60 -23.05 0.14 35.25
C LEU A 60 -23.02 -0.23 36.74
N GLU A 61 -24.19 -0.34 37.39
CA GLU A 61 -24.30 -0.80 38.78
C GLU A 61 -23.94 -2.28 38.96
N ASN A 62 -24.22 -3.14 37.96
CA ASN A 62 -23.94 -4.56 38.05
C ASN A 62 -23.35 -5.13 36.74
N ILE A 63 -22.03 -4.96 36.59
CA ILE A 63 -21.30 -5.48 35.44
C ILE A 63 -21.11 -7.00 35.58
N THR A 64 -21.72 -7.75 34.66
CA THR A 64 -21.66 -9.21 34.63
C THR A 64 -20.25 -9.74 34.35
N GLN A 65 -19.96 -11.01 34.69
CA GLN A 65 -18.67 -11.64 34.36
C GLN A 65 -18.40 -11.71 32.85
N GLU A 66 -19.46 -11.87 32.05
CA GLU A 66 -19.37 -11.86 30.60
C GLU A 66 -18.98 -10.47 30.07
N ASP A 67 -19.60 -9.42 30.61
CA ASP A 67 -19.23 -8.04 30.28
C ASP A 67 -17.80 -7.73 30.70
N LYS A 68 -17.38 -8.15 31.90
CA LYS A 68 -15.98 -7.97 32.34
C LYS A 68 -15.00 -8.63 31.38
N LEU A 69 -15.31 -9.82 30.88
CA LEU A 69 -14.48 -10.51 29.88
C LEU A 69 -14.48 -9.76 28.54
N ARG A 70 -15.63 -9.26 28.09
CA ARG A 70 -15.76 -8.46 26.87
C ARG A 70 -14.94 -7.17 26.96
N ILE A 71 -15.03 -6.46 28.09
CA ILE A 71 -14.27 -5.25 28.38
C ILE A 71 -12.77 -5.55 28.37
N ALA A 72 -12.32 -6.59 29.11
CA ALA A 72 -10.92 -6.98 29.16
C ALA A 72 -10.37 -7.28 27.76
N LYS A 73 -11.13 -7.99 26.92
CA LYS A 73 -10.74 -8.25 25.53
C LYS A 73 -10.62 -6.99 24.69
N GLN A 74 -11.55 -6.05 24.84
CA GLN A 74 -11.52 -4.81 24.08
C GLN A 74 -10.28 -3.99 24.44
N VAL A 75 -10.01 -3.79 25.73
CA VAL A 75 -8.81 -3.10 26.21
C VAL A 75 -7.53 -3.75 25.66
N LEU A 76 -7.43 -5.09 25.72
CA LEU A 76 -6.26 -5.80 25.18
C LEU A 76 -6.11 -5.65 23.67
N LYS A 77 -7.21 -5.63 22.90
CA LYS A 77 -7.17 -5.36 21.45
C LYS A 77 -6.68 -3.94 21.17
N ASP A 78 -7.17 -2.96 21.92
CA ASP A 78 -6.79 -1.56 21.75
C ASP A 78 -5.29 -1.37 22.06
N LEU A 79 -4.80 -1.98 23.14
CA LEU A 79 -3.36 -2.01 23.45
C LEU A 79 -2.55 -2.71 22.35
N HIS A 80 -3.04 -3.84 21.83
CA HIS A 80 -2.36 -4.57 20.77
C HIS A 80 -2.24 -3.77 19.46
N ILE A 81 -3.25 -2.95 19.15
CA ILE A 81 -3.21 -2.01 18.01
C ILE A 81 -2.08 -1.00 18.21
N ILE A 82 -1.97 -0.41 19.41
CA ILE A 82 -0.91 0.55 19.74
C ILE A 82 0.48 -0.12 19.63
N ASP A 83 0.64 -1.30 20.22
CA ASP A 83 1.91 -2.04 20.24
C ASP A 83 2.37 -2.44 18.82
N SER A 84 1.44 -2.83 17.93
CA SER A 84 1.75 -3.17 16.53
C SER A 84 2.21 -1.98 15.68
N THR A 85 2.00 -0.75 16.17
CA THR A 85 2.53 0.46 15.53
C THR A 85 3.98 0.76 15.93
N GLU A 86 4.41 0.34 17.13
CA GLU A 86 5.77 0.56 17.65
C GLU A 86 6.77 -0.55 17.25
N GLU A 87 6.31 -1.78 16.94
CA GLU A 87 7.17 -2.93 16.58
C GLU A 87 7.86 -2.85 15.20
N ARG A 88 7.74 -1.76 14.46
CA ARG A 88 8.30 -1.67 13.09
C ARG A 88 9.72 -1.12 13.13
N GLN A 89 10.68 -2.04 13.27
CA GLN A 89 12.13 -1.74 13.29
C GLN A 89 12.70 -1.27 11.94
N PHE A 90 11.88 -1.17 10.89
CA PHE A 90 12.34 -0.84 9.54
C PHE A 90 11.50 0.28 8.93
N LYS A 91 12.19 1.20 8.26
CA LYS A 91 11.60 2.32 7.53
C LYS A 91 11.94 2.18 6.04
N GLY A 92 11.08 2.71 5.17
CA GLY A 92 11.37 2.81 3.75
C GLY A 92 12.52 3.77 3.46
N THR A 93 13.33 3.46 2.47
CA THR A 93 14.35 4.38 1.95
C THR A 93 13.71 5.40 1.02
N LYS A 94 14.15 6.66 1.10
CA LYS A 94 13.82 7.71 0.12
C LYS A 94 14.65 7.63 -1.17
N ILE A 95 15.65 6.73 -1.19
CA ILE A 95 16.53 6.49 -2.32
C ILE A 95 16.02 5.27 -3.10
N PHE A 96 15.62 5.49 -4.34
CA PHE A 96 15.22 4.46 -5.29
C PHE A 96 16.41 4.05 -6.14
N LYS A 97 16.77 2.77 -6.11
CA LYS A 97 17.85 2.24 -6.94
C LYS A 97 17.32 1.83 -8.29
N ALA A 98 17.87 2.41 -9.35
CA ALA A 98 17.45 2.09 -10.71
C ALA A 98 17.78 0.63 -11.05
N LEU A 99 16.79 -0.10 -11.55
CA LEU A 99 16.93 -1.47 -12.03
C LEU A 99 16.37 -1.57 -13.46
N PRO A 100 16.99 -2.35 -14.35
CA PRO A 100 16.43 -2.59 -15.67
C PRO A 100 15.05 -3.25 -15.55
N LEU A 101 14.02 -2.74 -16.25
CA LEU A 101 12.66 -3.30 -16.19
C LEU A 101 12.63 -4.81 -16.46
N ARG A 102 13.38 -5.27 -17.46
CA ARG A 102 13.53 -6.70 -17.79
C ARG A 102 14.07 -7.58 -16.66
N SER A 103 14.68 -6.99 -15.64
CA SER A 103 15.20 -7.72 -14.47
C SER A 103 14.12 -7.90 -13.39
N VAL A 104 13.12 -7.03 -13.36
CA VAL A 104 12.04 -6.99 -12.34
C VAL A 104 10.75 -7.58 -12.90
N ILE A 105 10.29 -7.08 -14.05
CA ILE A 105 9.09 -7.56 -14.73
C ILE A 105 9.48 -8.75 -15.58
N LYS A 106 8.87 -9.89 -15.30
CA LYS A 106 9.14 -11.18 -15.94
C LYS A 106 7.84 -11.73 -16.48
N GLU A 107 7.94 -12.60 -17.47
CA GLU A 107 6.78 -13.35 -17.91
C GLU A 107 6.18 -14.14 -16.73
N LYS A 108 4.88 -13.95 -16.52
CA LYS A 108 4.14 -14.53 -15.40
C LYS A 108 2.81 -15.03 -15.93
N VAL A 109 2.53 -16.31 -15.70
CA VAL A 109 1.21 -16.88 -15.95
C VAL A 109 0.29 -16.50 -14.78
N VAL A 110 -0.82 -15.84 -15.09
CA VAL A 110 -1.86 -15.48 -14.12
C VAL A 110 -3.13 -16.22 -14.49
N ASN A 111 -3.75 -16.87 -13.50
CA ASN A 111 -5.00 -17.60 -13.69
C ASN A 111 -6.17 -16.74 -13.23
N PHE A 112 -7.12 -16.49 -14.13
CA PHE A 112 -8.35 -15.79 -13.82
C PHE A 112 -9.51 -16.77 -13.74
N ALA A 113 -10.29 -16.71 -12.66
CA ALA A 113 -11.53 -17.46 -12.56
C ALA A 113 -12.56 -16.80 -13.48
N ILE A 114 -12.99 -17.53 -14.52
CA ILE A 114 -14.07 -17.06 -15.39
C ILE A 114 -15.34 -16.96 -14.56
N SER A 115 -15.89 -15.76 -14.46
CA SER A 115 -17.07 -15.47 -13.66
C SER A 115 -17.89 -14.34 -14.31
N ASN A 116 -19.09 -14.11 -13.78
CA ASN A 116 -19.91 -12.96 -14.17
C ASN A 116 -19.43 -11.65 -13.56
N GLU A 117 -18.51 -11.70 -12.61
CA GLU A 117 -17.84 -10.52 -12.06
C GLU A 117 -16.83 -9.95 -13.05
N GLU A 118 -16.51 -8.67 -12.90
CA GLU A 118 -15.71 -7.96 -13.89
C GLU A 118 -14.25 -8.47 -13.94
N ASN A 119 -13.70 -8.92 -12.82
CA ASN A 119 -12.36 -9.54 -12.73
C ASN A 119 -12.21 -10.84 -13.54
N GLY A 120 -13.31 -11.55 -13.82
CA GLY A 120 -13.33 -12.78 -14.61
C GLY A 120 -13.49 -12.56 -16.11
N LYS A 121 -13.62 -11.30 -16.56
CA LYS A 121 -13.86 -10.95 -17.97
C LYS A 121 -12.66 -10.24 -18.55
N ALA A 122 -12.26 -10.60 -19.77
CA ALA A 122 -11.29 -9.83 -20.53
C ALA A 122 -11.87 -8.46 -20.92
N MET A 123 -11.08 -7.39 -20.89
CA MET A 123 -11.52 -6.07 -21.37
C MET A 123 -11.84 -6.08 -22.87
N SER A 124 -11.15 -6.90 -23.66
CA SER A 124 -11.46 -7.12 -25.08
C SER A 124 -12.77 -7.89 -25.33
N SER A 125 -13.39 -8.46 -24.29
CA SER A 125 -14.58 -9.32 -24.43
C SER A 125 -15.88 -8.50 -24.44
N PRO A 126 -16.86 -8.79 -25.33
CA PRO A 126 -18.13 -8.05 -25.41
C PRO A 126 -18.99 -8.12 -24.14
N ILE A 127 -18.76 -9.10 -23.26
CA ILE A 127 -19.49 -9.26 -21.99
C ILE A 127 -18.95 -8.36 -20.86
N SER A 128 -17.80 -7.72 -21.09
CA SER A 128 -17.19 -6.76 -20.18
C SER A 128 -17.98 -5.46 -20.18
N THR A 129 -18.28 -4.91 -19.01
CA THR A 129 -18.87 -3.56 -18.92
C THR A 129 -17.87 -2.51 -19.43
N TYR A 130 -16.58 -2.81 -19.37
CA TYR A 130 -15.50 -1.98 -19.86
C TYR A 130 -15.01 -2.43 -21.24
N HIS A 131 -15.87 -3.05 -22.06
CA HIS A 131 -15.47 -3.55 -23.38
C HIS A 131 -14.67 -2.53 -24.19
N ASP A 132 -13.51 -2.96 -24.68
CA ASP A 132 -12.64 -2.21 -25.58
C ASP A 132 -11.73 -3.19 -26.32
N LYS A 133 -11.95 -3.40 -27.62
CA LYS A 133 -11.14 -4.32 -28.43
C LYS A 133 -9.76 -3.76 -28.77
N ASP A 134 -9.60 -2.44 -28.76
CA ASP A 134 -8.35 -1.81 -29.17
C ASP A 134 -7.24 -2.05 -28.15
N ILE A 135 -7.58 -2.49 -26.93
CA ILE A 135 -6.60 -2.88 -25.90
C ILE A 135 -5.64 -3.96 -26.43
N LEU A 136 -6.09 -4.83 -27.33
CA LEU A 136 -5.29 -5.90 -27.94
C LEU A 136 -4.15 -5.39 -28.83
N ILE A 137 -4.27 -4.15 -29.32
CA ILE A 137 -3.29 -3.49 -30.19
C ILE A 137 -2.69 -2.23 -29.56
N ALA A 138 -2.96 -2.00 -28.27
CA ALA A 138 -2.50 -0.82 -27.55
C ALA A 138 -0.99 -0.92 -27.27
N ASN A 139 -0.17 -0.27 -28.09
CA ASN A 139 1.30 -0.24 -27.93
C ASN A 139 1.79 0.47 -26.65
N TRP A 140 0.89 1.16 -25.95
CA TRP A 140 1.15 1.86 -24.71
C TRP A 140 0.81 1.04 -23.46
N TYR A 141 0.16 -0.10 -23.61
CA TYR A 141 -0.20 -0.96 -22.49
C TYR A 141 0.63 -2.24 -22.60
N ALA A 142 1.38 -2.57 -21.55
CA ALA A 142 2.39 -3.64 -21.63
C ALA A 142 1.83 -5.06 -21.73
N PHE A 143 0.52 -5.24 -21.51
CA PHE A 143 -0.14 -6.55 -21.50
C PHE A 143 -1.09 -6.67 -22.68
N THR A 144 -1.28 -7.88 -23.18
CA THR A 144 -2.15 -8.13 -24.35
C THR A 144 -3.62 -7.81 -24.08
N ASP A 145 -4.08 -7.96 -22.85
CA ASP A 145 -5.45 -7.64 -22.45
C ASP A 145 -5.47 -7.25 -20.95
N CYS A 146 -6.61 -6.76 -20.47
CA CYS A 146 -6.82 -6.41 -19.08
C CYS A 146 -7.91 -7.30 -18.46
N TYR A 147 -7.48 -8.23 -17.61
CA TYR A 147 -8.34 -8.93 -16.65
C TYR A 147 -8.13 -8.29 -15.28
N GLY A 148 -9.19 -7.77 -14.68
CA GLY A 148 -9.05 -6.91 -13.52
C GLY A 148 -10.39 -6.41 -12.99
N THR A 149 -10.35 -5.76 -11.82
CA THR A 149 -11.55 -5.18 -11.24
C THR A 149 -12.12 -4.06 -12.11
N SER A 150 -13.35 -3.65 -11.82
CA SER A 150 -13.99 -2.51 -12.47
C SER A 150 -13.14 -1.23 -12.37
N GLU A 151 -12.50 -1.01 -11.22
CA GLU A 151 -11.65 0.15 -10.96
C GLU A 151 -10.35 0.10 -11.79
N GLU A 152 -9.69 -1.07 -11.87
CA GLU A 152 -8.50 -1.25 -12.70
C GLU A 152 -8.80 -1.02 -14.19
N LYS A 153 -9.93 -1.55 -14.69
CA LYS A 153 -10.34 -1.34 -16.09
C LYS A 153 -10.77 0.09 -16.37
N ALA A 154 -11.41 0.75 -15.41
CA ALA A 154 -11.73 2.17 -15.51
C ALA A 154 -10.44 3.00 -15.66
N LEU A 155 -9.40 2.70 -14.88
CA LEU A 155 -8.09 3.35 -15.02
C LEU A 155 -7.50 3.13 -16.40
N VAL A 156 -7.54 1.91 -16.94
CA VAL A 156 -7.04 1.64 -18.31
C VAL A 156 -7.81 2.46 -19.35
N LYS A 157 -9.14 2.60 -19.24
CA LYS A 157 -9.93 3.48 -20.12
C LYS A 157 -9.54 4.95 -19.98
N PHE A 158 -9.34 5.41 -18.75
CA PHE A 158 -8.88 6.77 -18.48
C PHE A 158 -7.54 7.05 -19.17
N MET A 159 -6.57 6.14 -19.02
CA MET A 159 -5.25 6.25 -19.63
C MET A 159 -5.32 6.22 -21.17
N LYS A 160 -6.19 5.37 -21.75
CA LYS A 160 -6.46 5.39 -23.19
C LYS A 160 -6.97 6.75 -23.66
N ALA A 161 -7.91 7.35 -22.92
CA ALA A 161 -8.47 8.66 -23.26
C ALA A 161 -7.42 9.79 -23.16
N LYS A 162 -6.43 9.64 -22.27
CA LYS A 162 -5.31 10.59 -22.10
C LYS A 162 -4.14 10.36 -23.06
N TYR A 163 -4.12 9.24 -23.80
CA TYR A 163 -2.99 8.85 -24.65
C TYR A 163 -2.61 9.91 -25.69
N GLU A 164 -3.58 10.47 -26.42
CA GLU A 164 -3.32 11.47 -27.46
C GLU A 164 -2.86 12.82 -26.88
N GLU A 165 -3.24 13.11 -25.63
CA GLU A 165 -2.77 14.30 -24.91
C GLU A 165 -1.31 14.10 -24.47
N LEU A 166 -1.01 12.98 -23.82
CA LEU A 166 0.35 12.62 -23.39
C LEU A 166 1.33 12.56 -24.56
N LYS A 167 0.89 12.05 -25.71
CA LYS A 167 1.70 11.99 -26.93
C LYS A 167 2.16 13.34 -27.44
N LYS A 168 1.59 14.46 -27.00
CA LYS A 168 2.06 15.79 -27.40
C LYS A 168 3.40 16.10 -26.77
N ASP A 169 3.53 15.78 -25.48
CA ASP A 169 4.67 16.19 -24.64
C ASP A 169 5.61 15.03 -24.28
N TYR A 170 5.22 13.78 -24.54
CA TYR A 170 5.98 12.58 -24.20
C TYR A 170 6.29 11.71 -25.44
N ASP A 171 7.55 11.29 -25.58
CA ASP A 171 8.02 10.36 -26.63
C ASP A 171 7.62 8.92 -26.32
N GLU A 172 7.69 8.55 -25.04
CA GLU A 172 7.37 7.22 -24.56
C GLU A 172 6.31 7.30 -23.47
N PHE A 173 5.31 6.42 -23.56
CA PHE A 173 4.20 6.29 -22.61
C PHE A 173 3.85 4.80 -22.48
N TYR A 174 4.08 4.24 -21.30
CA TYR A 174 3.82 2.83 -21.01
C TYR A 174 3.11 2.64 -19.68
N LEU A 175 1.86 2.18 -19.72
CA LEU A 175 1.13 1.71 -18.55
C LEU A 175 1.39 0.22 -18.34
N VAL A 176 1.90 -0.12 -17.16
CA VAL A 176 2.32 -1.46 -16.79
C VAL A 176 1.60 -1.88 -15.51
N ARG A 177 0.89 -3.01 -15.54
CA ARG A 177 0.43 -3.67 -14.30
C ARG A 177 1.62 -4.27 -13.57
N ASN A 178 1.69 -4.02 -12.27
CA ASN A 178 2.74 -4.59 -11.43
C ASN A 178 2.52 -6.08 -11.21
N GLU A 179 1.29 -6.56 -11.02
CA GLU A 179 1.00 -7.98 -10.75
C GLU A 179 1.90 -8.59 -9.64
N ARG A 180 2.25 -7.77 -8.64
CA ARG A 180 3.18 -8.11 -7.55
C ARG A 180 4.61 -8.46 -7.99
N HIS A 181 5.07 -7.97 -9.14
CA HIS A 181 6.46 -8.12 -9.59
C HIS A 181 7.45 -7.44 -8.64
N PHE A 182 7.05 -6.35 -7.99
CA PHE A 182 7.83 -5.70 -6.95
C PHE A 182 6.94 -5.04 -5.90
N ALA A 183 7.57 -4.66 -4.78
CA ALA A 183 6.97 -3.88 -3.72
C ALA A 183 7.83 -2.65 -3.42
N ILE A 184 7.19 -1.60 -2.93
CA ILE A 184 7.81 -0.41 -2.33
C ILE A 184 7.46 -0.35 -0.85
N TYR A 185 8.24 0.40 -0.07
CA TYR A 185 8.13 0.43 1.39
C TYR A 185 7.94 1.86 1.88
N GLU A 186 6.91 2.08 2.71
CA GLU A 186 6.56 3.39 3.27
C GLU A 186 7.73 4.01 4.05
N PHE A 187 8.03 5.29 3.80
CA PHE A 187 9.20 5.96 4.37
C PHE A 187 9.22 6.02 5.90
N GLU A 188 8.07 6.07 6.56
CA GLU A 188 8.00 6.21 8.01
C GLU A 188 7.95 4.85 8.71
N GLN A 189 6.97 4.01 8.36
CA GLN A 189 6.69 2.78 9.10
C GLN A 189 7.07 1.51 8.34
N GLY A 190 7.74 1.63 7.20
CA GLY A 190 8.25 0.50 6.42
C GLY A 190 7.16 -0.45 5.92
N ARG A 191 5.90 0.00 5.83
CA ARG A 191 4.79 -0.81 5.34
C ARG A 191 5.08 -1.24 3.91
N ARG A 192 5.06 -2.55 3.66
CA ARG A 192 5.16 -3.11 2.31
C ARG A 192 3.90 -2.74 1.53
N PHE A 193 4.08 -2.18 0.35
CA PHE A 193 3.02 -1.82 -0.57
C PHE A 193 3.37 -2.30 -1.98
N GLU A 194 2.41 -2.92 -2.66
CA GLU A 194 2.52 -3.39 -4.03
C GLU A 194 1.51 -2.60 -4.86
N PRO A 195 1.90 -1.47 -5.48
CA PRO A 195 1.00 -0.67 -6.30
C PRO A 195 0.46 -1.51 -7.46
N ASP A 196 -0.81 -1.33 -7.83
CA ASP A 196 -1.41 -2.11 -8.92
C ASP A 196 -0.80 -1.77 -10.29
N PHE A 197 -0.54 -0.49 -10.56
CA PHE A 197 0.01 0.00 -11.83
C PHE A 197 1.23 0.90 -11.66
N VAL A 198 2.06 0.92 -12.69
CA VAL A 198 3.12 1.90 -12.89
C VAL A 198 3.01 2.47 -14.29
N LEU A 199 3.08 3.79 -14.37
CA LEU A 199 3.18 4.53 -15.60
C LEU A 199 4.63 4.99 -15.81
N PHE A 200 5.20 4.65 -16.96
CA PHE A 200 6.49 5.15 -17.41
C PHE A 200 6.30 6.19 -18.49
N LEU A 201 6.96 7.34 -18.32
CA LEU A 201 6.95 8.44 -19.29
C LEU A 201 8.38 8.87 -19.61
N LYS A 202 8.59 9.32 -20.85
CA LYS A 202 9.79 10.02 -21.27
C LYS A 202 9.40 11.32 -21.97
N LYS A 203 9.71 12.48 -21.36
CA LYS A 203 9.31 13.79 -21.87
C LYS A 203 10.10 14.10 -23.15
N LYS A 204 9.44 14.74 -24.10
CA LYS A 204 10.06 15.29 -25.31
C LYS A 204 10.90 16.48 -24.93
N ASN A 205 12.22 16.37 -25.05
CA ASN A 205 13.11 17.52 -24.97
C ASN A 205 14.45 17.21 -25.61
N GLU A 206 15.05 18.23 -26.26
CA GLU A 206 16.31 18.09 -27.00
C GLU A 206 17.57 18.26 -26.12
N ASP A 207 17.45 18.93 -24.97
CA ASP A 207 18.60 19.27 -24.12
C ASP A 207 18.78 18.36 -22.88
N GLU A 208 17.71 17.79 -22.34
CA GLU A 208 17.75 16.95 -21.13
C GLU A 208 16.61 15.91 -21.16
N VAL A 209 16.96 14.64 -21.00
CA VAL A 209 15.98 13.55 -21.02
C VAL A 209 15.35 13.43 -19.62
N LYS A 210 14.02 13.55 -19.55
CA LYS A 210 13.27 13.41 -18.30
C LYS A 210 12.41 12.16 -18.32
N HIS A 211 12.69 11.25 -17.40
CA HIS A 211 11.96 10.03 -17.17
C HIS A 211 11.08 10.15 -15.93
N TYR A 212 9.85 9.64 -16.02
CA TYR A 212 8.92 9.57 -14.90
C TYR A 212 8.52 8.12 -14.67
N GLN A 213 8.57 7.70 -13.40
CA GLN A 213 8.00 6.46 -12.91
C GLN A 213 6.91 6.80 -11.91
N ILE A 214 5.66 6.58 -12.30
CA ILE A 214 4.48 7.05 -11.55
C ILE A 214 3.66 5.86 -11.08
N PHE A 215 3.57 5.68 -9.76
CA PHE A 215 2.78 4.61 -9.15
C PHE A 215 1.31 5.01 -9.05
N ILE A 216 0.41 4.09 -9.41
CA ILE A 216 -1.03 4.33 -9.47
C ILE A 216 -1.77 3.17 -8.80
N GLU A 217 -2.74 3.51 -7.94
CA GLU A 217 -3.61 2.55 -7.26
C GLU A 217 -5.09 2.92 -7.53
N PRO A 218 -5.79 2.17 -8.41
CA PRO A 218 -7.24 2.25 -8.51
C PRO A 218 -7.90 1.64 -7.27
N LYS A 219 -8.95 2.28 -6.73
CA LYS A 219 -9.55 1.85 -5.46
C LYS A 219 -11.06 1.98 -5.41
N GLY A 220 -11.73 0.92 -4.96
CA GLY A 220 -13.17 0.95 -4.65
C GLY A 220 -13.45 1.71 -3.35
N GLU A 221 -14.59 2.42 -3.30
CA GLU A 221 -14.97 3.30 -2.18
C GLU A 221 -14.93 2.59 -0.82
N HIS A 222 -15.40 1.35 -0.77
CA HIS A 222 -15.46 0.54 0.45
C HIS A 222 -14.09 0.23 1.08
N LEU A 223 -12.98 0.35 0.32
CA LEU A 223 -11.62 0.07 0.80
C LEU A 223 -10.81 1.33 1.11
N MET A 224 -11.29 2.51 0.73
CA MET A 224 -10.49 3.74 0.81
C MET A 224 -10.08 4.10 2.24
N LYS A 225 -10.97 3.88 3.21
CA LYS A 225 -10.71 4.23 4.61
C LYS A 225 -9.61 3.37 5.22
N GLU A 226 -9.63 2.06 4.99
CA GLU A 226 -8.59 1.14 5.49
C GLU A 226 -7.25 1.39 4.81
N ASP A 227 -7.27 1.68 3.51
CA ASP A 227 -6.06 1.83 2.70
C ASP A 227 -5.55 3.27 2.59
N LYS A 228 -6.11 4.22 3.34
CA LYS A 228 -5.74 5.65 3.29
C LYS A 228 -4.24 5.91 3.44
N TRP A 229 -3.54 5.08 4.21
CA TRP A 229 -2.09 5.18 4.37
C TRP A 229 -1.32 4.95 3.06
N LYS A 230 -1.82 4.11 2.15
CA LYS A 230 -1.19 3.87 0.83
C LYS A 230 -1.30 5.11 -0.05
N GLU A 231 -2.46 5.78 -0.05
CA GLU A 231 -2.66 7.04 -0.77
C GLU A 231 -1.71 8.12 -0.24
N ASN A 232 -1.65 8.29 1.08
CA ASN A 232 -0.71 9.24 1.69
C ASN A 232 0.74 8.91 1.31
N PHE A 233 1.11 7.62 1.29
CA PHE A 233 2.43 7.21 0.87
C PHE A 233 2.71 7.55 -0.61
N LEU A 234 1.78 7.25 -1.52
CA LEU A 234 1.89 7.60 -2.95
C LEU A 234 2.12 9.10 -3.14
N ILE A 235 1.30 9.94 -2.50
CA ILE A 235 1.42 11.40 -2.57
C ILE A 235 2.79 11.86 -2.03
N HIS A 236 3.29 11.25 -0.96
CA HIS A 236 4.60 11.59 -0.38
C HIS A 236 5.79 11.16 -1.24
N LEU A 237 5.62 10.28 -2.24
CA LEU A 237 6.72 9.91 -3.14
C LEU A 237 7.22 11.13 -3.93
N HIS A 238 6.31 12.02 -4.32
CA HIS A 238 6.66 13.24 -5.03
C HIS A 238 7.43 14.21 -4.11
N GLY A 239 8.59 14.67 -4.56
CA GLY A 239 9.42 15.64 -3.83
C GLY A 239 10.21 15.07 -2.64
N GLN A 240 9.97 13.84 -2.21
CA GLN A 240 10.78 13.19 -1.15
C GLN A 240 11.63 12.03 -1.66
N SER A 241 11.40 11.57 -2.89
CA SER A 241 12.16 10.48 -3.50
C SER A 241 13.36 11.01 -4.30
N THR A 242 14.48 10.31 -4.22
CA THR A 242 15.66 10.53 -5.06
C THR A 242 16.02 9.23 -5.76
N VAL A 243 16.46 9.30 -7.02
CA VAL A 243 16.86 8.12 -7.78
C VAL A 243 18.38 8.03 -7.78
N GLU A 244 18.90 6.89 -7.33
CA GLU A 244 20.31 6.55 -7.40
C GLU A 244 20.52 5.58 -8.57
N MET A 245 21.30 6.04 -9.56
CA MET A 245 21.75 5.19 -10.65
C MET A 245 22.88 4.30 -10.15
N THR A 246 22.57 3.08 -9.73
CA THR A 246 23.61 2.11 -9.40
C THR A 246 24.14 1.49 -10.69
N ALA A 247 25.39 1.77 -11.05
CA ALA A 247 26.08 1.05 -12.11
C ALA A 247 26.06 -0.45 -11.77
N LEU A 248 25.49 -1.26 -12.67
CA LEU A 248 25.55 -2.72 -12.60
C LEU A 248 26.99 -3.18 -12.91
N ASN A 249 27.90 -2.96 -11.96
CA ASN A 249 29.31 -3.33 -12.07
C ASN A 249 29.47 -4.85 -11.98
N LYS A 250 29.50 -5.53 -13.13
CA LYS A 250 30.16 -6.83 -13.28
C LYS A 250 30.92 -7.01 -14.60
N SER A 251 31.26 -5.94 -15.33
CA SER A 251 32.14 -6.06 -16.50
C SER A 251 33.13 -4.89 -16.58
N LYS A 252 34.40 -5.17 -16.28
CA LYS A 252 35.52 -4.23 -16.12
C LYS A 252 35.82 -3.28 -17.31
N ASN A 253 35.06 -3.34 -18.40
CA ASN A 253 35.27 -2.51 -19.60
C ASN A 253 33.99 -1.79 -20.07
N VAL A 254 32.86 -1.90 -19.35
CA VAL A 254 31.57 -1.32 -19.76
C VAL A 254 31.20 -0.06 -18.94
N ASP A 255 31.84 0.11 -17.78
CA ASP A 255 31.47 1.10 -16.76
C ASP A 255 31.56 2.55 -17.27
N ALA A 256 32.57 2.89 -18.08
CA ALA A 256 32.74 4.24 -18.62
C ALA A 256 31.76 4.62 -19.75
N ILE A 257 31.21 3.62 -20.47
CA ILE A 257 30.25 3.86 -21.55
C ILE A 257 28.84 4.03 -20.94
N ILE A 258 28.48 3.19 -19.97
CA ILE A 258 27.18 3.28 -19.29
C ILE A 258 27.06 4.57 -18.50
N GLU A 259 28.07 4.97 -17.70
CA GLU A 259 28.04 6.24 -16.96
C GLU A 259 27.80 7.47 -17.84
N LYS A 260 28.26 7.45 -19.10
CA LYS A 260 28.11 8.58 -20.02
C LYS A 260 26.70 8.67 -20.65
N PHE A 261 26.00 7.54 -20.79
CA PHE A 261 24.63 7.54 -21.35
C PHE A 261 23.57 8.01 -20.34
N TRP A 262 23.74 7.73 -19.04
CA TRP A 262 22.75 8.08 -18.01
C TRP A 262 23.04 9.41 -17.30
N LYS A 263 24.16 10.07 -17.60
CA LYS A 263 24.59 11.28 -16.88
C LYS A 263 23.68 12.49 -17.11
N ASP A 264 22.90 12.45 -18.20
CA ASP A 264 22.00 13.52 -18.64
C ASP A 264 20.51 13.10 -18.53
N ASP A 265 20.23 11.94 -17.91
CA ASP A 265 18.87 11.40 -17.71
C ASP A 265 18.38 11.70 -16.29
N ASN A 266 17.36 12.55 -16.18
CA ASN A 266 16.70 12.86 -14.92
C ASN A 266 15.53 11.93 -14.66
N PHE A 267 15.55 11.22 -13.53
CA PHE A 267 14.47 10.33 -13.11
C PHE A 267 13.64 10.93 -11.99
N THR A 268 12.33 11.02 -12.21
CA THR A 268 11.36 11.40 -11.19
C THR A 268 10.50 10.20 -10.80
N VAL A 269 10.47 9.90 -9.51
CA VAL A 269 9.52 8.94 -8.94
C VAL A 269 8.36 9.70 -8.31
N TRP A 270 7.15 9.30 -8.66
CA TRP A 270 5.91 9.95 -8.23
C TRP A 270 4.87 8.87 -7.88
N GLY A 271 3.94 9.15 -6.97
CA GLY A 271 2.68 8.44 -6.84
C GLY A 271 1.48 9.38 -6.95
N LEU A 272 0.41 8.93 -7.63
CA LEU A 272 -0.83 9.68 -7.72
C LEU A 272 -1.76 9.38 -6.53
N PRO A 273 -2.73 10.26 -6.21
CA PRO A 273 -3.85 9.92 -5.35
C PRO A 273 -4.58 8.66 -5.83
N PHE A 274 -5.46 8.10 -5.00
CA PHE A 274 -6.26 6.96 -5.44
C PHE A 274 -7.13 7.32 -6.64
N TYR A 275 -7.14 6.44 -7.63
CA TYR A 275 -8.06 6.57 -8.76
C TYR A 275 -9.39 5.89 -8.44
N ASN A 276 -10.49 6.63 -8.56
CA ASN A 276 -11.84 6.08 -8.55
C ASN A 276 -12.73 6.91 -9.47
N GLU A 277 -13.37 6.25 -10.43
CA GLU A 277 -14.18 6.89 -11.47
C GLU A 277 -15.52 7.47 -10.98
N LYS A 278 -16.04 6.96 -9.85
CA LYS A 278 -17.40 7.25 -9.33
C LYS A 278 -17.43 8.22 -8.16
N ASP A 279 -16.27 8.58 -7.61
CA ASP A 279 -16.13 9.41 -6.43
C ASP A 279 -15.47 10.77 -6.76
N THR A 280 -15.59 11.72 -5.84
CA THR A 280 -14.82 12.97 -5.73
C THR A 280 -13.32 12.79 -5.97
N LYS A 281 -12.78 11.59 -5.66
CA LYS A 281 -11.40 11.19 -5.95
C LYS A 281 -11.00 11.29 -7.41
N LYS A 282 -11.94 11.21 -8.35
CA LYS A 282 -11.65 11.44 -9.77
C LYS A 282 -11.10 12.85 -10.02
N ALA A 283 -11.64 13.86 -9.33
CA ALA A 283 -11.19 15.24 -9.50
C ALA A 283 -9.77 15.42 -8.95
N GLU A 284 -9.51 14.97 -7.71
CA GLU A 284 -8.18 15.00 -7.10
C GLU A 284 -7.13 14.28 -7.96
N PHE A 285 -7.51 13.11 -8.51
CA PHE A 285 -6.65 12.38 -9.42
C PHE A 285 -6.38 13.16 -10.72
N ASN A 286 -7.41 13.73 -11.34
CA ASN A 286 -7.27 14.52 -12.57
C ASN A 286 -6.39 15.75 -12.37
N ASP A 287 -6.55 16.45 -11.25
CA ASP A 287 -5.76 17.64 -10.93
C ASP A 287 -4.27 17.24 -10.76
N SER A 288 -4.00 16.21 -9.96
CA SER A 288 -2.62 15.69 -9.81
C SER A 288 -2.05 15.09 -11.11
N PHE A 289 -2.90 14.57 -11.99
CA PHE A 289 -2.50 14.07 -13.30
C PHE A 289 -2.23 15.21 -14.29
N ALA A 290 -2.92 16.34 -14.18
CA ALA A 290 -2.69 17.51 -15.02
C ALA A 290 -1.29 18.10 -14.78
N ASP A 291 -0.75 17.99 -13.57
CA ASP A 291 0.64 18.38 -13.27
C ASP A 291 1.67 17.54 -14.05
N ILE A 292 1.30 16.32 -14.46
CA ILE A 292 2.13 15.49 -15.35
C ILE A 292 2.07 16.04 -16.78
N LEU A 293 0.98 16.67 -17.18
CA LEU A 293 0.82 17.24 -18.53
C LEU A 293 1.44 18.65 -18.66
N ALA A 294 1.88 19.26 -17.56
CA ALA A 294 2.60 20.54 -17.53
C ALA A 294 4.11 20.35 -17.85
#